data_AF-A0A6I5RDU5-F1
#
_entry.id   AF-A0A6I5RDU5-F1
#
_cell.length_a   1.000
_cell.length_b   1.000
_cell.length_c   1.000
_cell.angle_alpha   90.00
_cell.angle_beta   90.00
_cell.angle_gamma   90.00
#
_symmetry.space_group_name_H-M   'P 1'
#
loop_
_entity.id
_entity.type
_entity.pdbx_description
1 polymer ?
#
loop_
_entity_poly.entity_id
_entity_poly.type
_entity_poly.pdbx_seq_one_letter_code
_entity_poly.pdbx_strand_id
1 'polypeptide(L)' 'MVSVIPNQSGIQALVQRAIKARQISRQEHLQMTSAMLANPDIGVADRAQINRLLDCIRAGKIHLVD' A
#
# COMPACT_ATOMS: atom_id res chain seq x y z
N MET A 1 19.11 11.76 -13.64
CA MET A 1 18.38 11.95 -12.36
C MET A 1 17.08 11.17 -12.44
N VAL A 2 17.04 9.94 -11.95
CA VAL A 2 15.76 9.28 -11.64
C VAL A 2 16.00 8.36 -10.46
N SER A 3 15.17 8.55 -9.46
CA SER A 3 15.46 8.34 -8.06
C SER A 3 15.65 6.87 -7.68
N VAL A 4 16.68 6.65 -6.87
CA VAL A 4 16.76 5.64 -5.82
C VAL A 4 15.37 5.34 -5.27
N ILE A 5 14.97 4.07 -5.33
CA ILE A 5 13.88 3.52 -4.55
C ILE A 5 14.54 2.99 -3.28
N PRO A 6 14.42 3.64 -2.11
CA PRO A 6 14.89 3.05 -0.87
C PRO A 6 13.86 1.99 -0.46
N ASN A 7 14.35 0.77 -0.31
CA ASN A 7 13.66 -0.49 -0.05
C ASN A 7 12.84 -0.55 1.26
N GLN A 8 12.46 0.58 1.88
CA GLN A 8 11.56 0.66 3.04
C GLN A 8 10.67 1.92 3.08
N SER A 9 10.82 2.88 2.15
CA SER A 9 10.05 4.15 2.16
C SER A 9 8.97 4.25 1.08
N GLY A 10 9.03 3.38 0.06
CA GLY A 10 8.08 3.39 -1.05
C GLY A 10 6.67 2.96 -0.65
N ILE A 11 6.54 1.94 0.19
CA ILE A 11 5.24 1.40 0.63
C ILE A 11 4.50 2.43 1.48
N GLN A 12 5.20 3.09 2.40
CA GLN A 12 4.64 4.19 3.18
C GLN A 12 4.10 5.33 2.33
N ALA A 13 4.86 5.76 1.32
CA ALA A 13 4.41 6.81 0.40
C ALA A 13 3.21 6.35 -0.44
N LEU A 14 3.20 5.09 -0.89
CA LEU A 14 2.10 4.47 -1.62
C LEU A 14 0.81 4.43 -0.76
N VAL A 15 0.94 3.97 0.48
CA VAL A 15 -0.16 3.87 1.45
C VAL A 15 -0.71 5.26 1.80
N GLN A 16 0.16 6.23 2.07
CA GLN A 16 -0.29 7.61 2.33
C GLN A 16 -0.98 8.22 1.12
N ARG A 17 -0.48 7.96 -0.10
CA ARG A 17 -1.10 8.45 -1.33
C ARG A 17 -2.48 7.83 -1.56
N ALA A 18 -2.64 6.53 -1.36
CA ALA A 18 -3.92 5.84 -1.48
C ALA A 18 -4.93 6.28 -0.40
N ILE A 19 -4.48 6.53 0.84
CA ILE A 19 -5.32 7.13 1.89
C ILE A 19 -5.75 8.56 1.50
N LYS A 20 -4.83 9.40 1.00
CA LYS A 20 -5.13 10.78 0.58
C LYS A 20 -6.08 10.82 -0.61
N ALA A 21 -5.87 9.96 -1.61
CA ALA A 21 -6.70 9.89 -2.80
C ALA A 21 -8.09 9.28 -2.52
N ARG A 22 -8.23 8.56 -1.39
CA ARG A 22 -9.35 7.64 -1.09
C ARG A 22 -9.68 6.69 -2.23
N GLN A 23 -8.70 6.46 -3.08
CA GLN A 23 -8.83 5.74 -4.33
C GLN A 23 -7.55 4.96 -4.53
N ILE A 24 -7.70 3.72 -4.96
CA ILE A 24 -6.59 2.82 -5.23
C ILE A 24 -6.89 2.09 -6.53
N SER A 25 -5.92 2.07 -7.45
CA SER A 25 -6.08 1.26 -8.66
C SER A 25 -5.98 -0.22 -8.34
N ARG A 26 -6.67 -1.06 -9.12
CA ARG A 26 -6.62 -2.52 -8.95
C ARG A 26 -5.18 -3.07 -8.97
N GLN A 27 -4.31 -2.48 -9.79
CA GLN A 27 -2.89 -2.79 -9.84
C GLN A 27 -2.13 -2.41 -8.55
N GLU A 28 -2.45 -1.28 -7.93
CA GLU A 28 -1.84 -0.87 -6.65
C GLU A 28 -2.28 -1.80 -5.52
N HIS A 29 -3.56 -2.17 -5.50
CA HIS A 29 -4.08 -3.14 -4.52
C HIS A 29 -3.40 -4.51 -4.66
N LEU A 30 -3.22 -4.98 -5.90
CA LEU A 30 -2.48 -6.22 -6.17
C LEU A 30 -1.01 -6.11 -5.77
N GLN A 31 -0.32 -5.02 -6.12
CA GLN A 31 1.07 -4.80 -5.70
C GLN A 31 1.23 -4.83 -4.18
N MET A 32 0.33 -4.19 -3.43
CA MET A 32 0.38 -4.19 -1.96
C MET A 32 0.16 -5.60 -1.40
N THR A 33 -0.84 -6.33 -1.92
CA THR A 33 -1.16 -7.69 -1.46
C THR A 33 -0.03 -8.66 -1.81
N SER A 34 0.51 -8.57 -3.03
CA SER A 34 1.64 -9.36 -3.50
C SER A 34 2.90 -9.05 -2.68
N ALA A 35 3.20 -7.78 -2.39
CA ALA A 35 4.30 -7.42 -1.50
C ALA A 35 4.11 -8.04 -0.11
N MET A 36 2.91 -7.95 0.46
CA MET A 36 2.59 -8.48 1.78
C MET A 36 2.71 -10.02 1.87
N LEU A 37 2.44 -10.73 0.78
CA LEU A 37 2.54 -12.18 0.65
C LEU A 37 3.95 -12.67 0.26
N ALA A 38 4.66 -11.93 -0.60
CA ALA A 38 5.96 -12.34 -1.14
C ALA A 38 7.14 -11.95 -0.26
N ASN A 39 7.03 -10.87 0.53
CA ASN A 39 8.13 -10.40 1.37
C ASN A 39 7.86 -10.67 2.86
N PRO A 40 8.49 -11.70 3.45
CA PRO A 40 8.45 -11.94 4.89
C PRO A 40 9.27 -10.91 5.70
N ASP A 41 10.13 -10.13 5.05
CA ASP A 41 10.98 -9.10 5.67
C ASP A 41 10.29 -7.72 5.80
N ILE A 42 9.00 -7.63 5.47
CA ILE A 42 8.24 -6.40 5.69
C ILE A 42 8.11 -6.20 7.20
N GLY A 43 8.78 -5.16 7.71
CA GLY A 43 8.74 -4.78 9.11
C GLY A 43 7.30 -4.64 9.63
N VAL A 44 7.10 -4.98 10.90
CA VAL A 44 5.77 -5.02 11.54
C VAL A 44 4.98 -3.72 11.35
N ALA A 45 5.66 -2.57 11.39
CA ALA A 45 5.05 -1.25 11.17
C ALA A 45 4.48 -1.09 9.75
N ASP A 46 5.21 -1.57 8.75
CA ASP A 46 4.85 -1.44 7.34
C ASP A 46 3.69 -2.39 7.00
N ARG A 47 3.73 -3.61 7.55
CA ARG A 47 2.59 -4.56 7.54
C ARG A 47 1.35 -3.96 8.19
N ALA A 48 1.48 -3.33 9.35
CA ALA A 48 0.34 -2.70 10.03
C ALA A 48 -0.28 -1.58 9.18
N GLN A 49 0.54 -0.85 8.42
CA GLN A 49 0.09 0.23 7.54
C GLN A 49 -0.66 -0.28 6.32
N ILE A 50 -0.14 -1.32 5.66
CA ILE A 50 -0.84 -2.01 4.56
C ILE A 50 -2.17 -2.58 5.08
N ASN A 51 -2.16 -3.23 6.24
CA ASN A 51 -3.35 -3.85 6.80
C ASN A 51 -4.43 -2.80 7.14
N ARG A 52 -4.02 -1.64 7.68
CA ARG A 52 -4.93 -0.52 7.97
C ARG A 52 -5.54 0.08 6.69
N LEU A 53 -4.77 0.11 5.61
CA LEU A 53 -5.26 0.56 4.31
C LEU A 53 -6.24 -0.45 3.71
N LEU A 54 -5.91 -1.75 3.75
CA LEU A 54 -6.82 -2.83 3.32
C LEU A 54 -8.11 -2.84 4.14
N ASP A 55 -8.03 -2.57 5.44
CA ASP A 55 -9.20 -2.41 6.30
C ASP A 55 -10.07 -1.22 5.88
N CYS A 56 -9.46 -0.05 5.58
CA CYS A 56 -10.18 1.10 5.03
C CYS A 56 -10.83 0.81 3.67
N ILE A 57 -10.20 0.00 2.81
CA ILE A 57 -10.81 -0.46 1.55
C ILE A 57 -12.00 -1.37 1.84
N ARG A 58 -11.85 -2.36 2.72
CA ARG A 58 -12.93 -3.28 3.14
C ARG A 58 -14.09 -2.56 3.81
N ALA A 59 -13.79 -1.52 4.59
CA ALA A 59 -14.78 -0.65 5.24
C ALA A 59 -15.47 0.31 4.25
N GLY A 60 -15.10 0.30 2.95
CA GLY A 60 -15.67 1.18 1.93
C GLY A 60 -15.24 2.64 2.03
N LYS A 61 -14.21 2.95 2.83
CA LYS A 61 -13.66 4.32 2.97
C LYS A 61 -12.73 4.69 1.81
N ILE A 62 -12.19 3.68 1.13
CA ILE A 62 -11.33 3.81 -0.04
C ILE A 62 -11.99 3.03 -1.18
N HIS A 63 -12.21 3.69 -2.31
CA HIS A 63 -12.77 3.04 -3.49
C HIS A 63 -11.66 2.41 -4.31
N LEU A 64 -11.86 1.14 -4.70
CA LEU A 64 -11.08 0.56 -5.77
C LEU A 64 -11.57 1.20 -7.08
N VAL A 65 -10.69 1.91 -7.75
CA VAL A 65 -10.91 2.45 -9.09
C VAL A 65 -10.04 1.66 -10.07
N ASP A 66 -10.38 1.66 -11.36
CA ASP A 66 -9.57 0.99 -12.39
C ASP A 66 -8.54 1.99 -12.93
#